data_AF-A0A6A9UX98-F1
#
_entry.id   AF-A0A6A9UX98-F1
#
_cell.length_a   1.000
_cell.length_b   1.000
_cell.length_c   1.000
_cell.angle_alpha   90.00
_cell.angle_beta   90.00
_cell.angle_gamma   90.00
#
_symmetry.space_group_name_H-M   'P 1'
#
loop_
_entity.id
_entity.type
_entity.pdbx_description
1 polymer ?
#
loop_
_entity_poly.entity_id
_entity_poly.type
_entity_poly.pdbx_seq_one_letter_code
_entity_poly.pdbx_strand_id
1 'polypeptide(L)'
;MHWWARRRRRHVARVAAGDLWGALDEDLLADIALEFERQRRALLLERLQVLQRRRVPLRVLRAAPVAGTVRLGFADGTALLVRAEGRGDALAAALLLRRQAVRVGRHWVDVQGPVARLCWVGQSLDVRVLGLDQPD
;
A
#
# COMPACT_ATOMS: atom_id res chain seq x y z
N MET A 1 -21.99 13.37 68.34
CA MET A 1 -22.06 14.53 67.43
C MET A 1 -20.67 14.86 66.91
N HIS A 2 -20.57 15.26 65.64
CA HIS A 2 -19.39 15.73 64.87
C HIS A 2 -18.53 14.62 64.24
N TRP A 3 -18.79 14.23 62.99
CA TRP A 3 -18.37 14.86 61.71
C TRP A 3 -16.86 14.67 61.43
N TRP A 4 -16.52 13.99 60.33
CA TRP A 4 -15.95 14.56 59.09
C TRP A 4 -15.40 13.43 58.21
N ALA A 5 -16.10 13.19 57.10
CA ALA A 5 -15.66 12.32 56.01
C ALA A 5 -14.43 12.91 55.31
N ARG A 6 -13.30 12.21 55.33
CA ARG A 6 -12.13 12.56 54.51
C ARG A 6 -12.38 12.16 53.05
N ARG A 7 -13.03 13.04 52.29
CA ARG A 7 -13.00 13.01 50.82
C ARG A 7 -11.55 13.22 50.35
N ARG A 8 -10.86 12.14 49.98
CA ARG A 8 -9.66 12.22 49.14
C ARG A 8 -10.09 12.72 47.76
N ARG A 9 -9.94 14.02 47.49
CA ARG A 9 -9.96 14.55 46.14
C ARG A 9 -8.75 13.96 45.40
N ARG A 10 -8.97 12.98 44.53
CA ARG A 10 -8.01 12.67 43.47
C ARG A 10 -7.95 13.92 42.59
N HIS A 11 -6.88 14.70 42.73
CA HIS A 11 -6.45 15.62 41.69
C HIS A 11 -6.04 14.75 40.50
N VAL A 12 -6.99 14.43 39.64
CA VAL A 12 -6.67 14.01 38.27
C VAL A 12 -6.13 15.27 37.63
N ALA A 13 -4.80 15.33 37.47
CA ALA A 13 -4.16 16.34 36.65
C ALA A 13 -4.80 16.24 35.26
N ARG A 14 -5.66 17.21 34.97
CA ARG A 14 -6.28 17.38 33.66
C ARG A 14 -5.17 17.92 32.77
N VAL A 15 -4.39 17.02 32.18
CA VAL A 15 -3.47 17.35 31.09
C VAL A 15 -4.34 17.95 30.00
N ALA A 16 -4.14 19.24 29.73
CA ALA A 16 -4.85 19.91 28.66
C ALA A 16 -4.46 19.21 27.36
N ALA A 17 -5.44 18.71 26.61
CA ALA A 17 -5.22 18.02 25.34
C ALA A 17 -4.45 18.86 24.30
N GLY A 18 -4.28 20.17 24.55
CA GLY A 18 -3.47 21.08 23.73
C GLY A 18 -1.95 20.90 23.87
N ASP A 19 -1.44 20.45 25.03
CA ASP A 19 0.01 20.29 25.25
C ASP A 19 0.59 18.98 24.69
N LEU A 20 -0.26 18.01 24.37
CA LEU A 20 0.15 16.71 23.82
C LEU A 20 0.58 16.76 22.35
N TRP A 21 0.09 17.74 21.59
CA TRP A 21 0.37 17.87 20.15
C TRP A 21 1.57 18.79 19.86
N GLY A 22 1.88 19.73 20.76
CA GLY A 22 2.99 20.68 20.60
C GLY A 22 4.37 20.12 20.96
N ALA A 23 4.44 18.90 21.52
CA ALA A 23 5.67 18.24 21.96
C ALA A 23 5.94 16.91 21.23
N LEU A 24 5.34 16.71 20.04
CA LEU A 24 5.80 15.65 19.15
C LEU A 24 7.16 16.08 18.60
N ASP A 25 8.20 15.50 19.18
CA ASP A 25 9.57 15.60 18.72
C ASP A 25 9.64 15.24 17.22
N GLU A 26 10.31 16.07 16.43
CA GLU A 26 10.49 15.84 14.99
C GLU A 26 11.18 14.49 14.74
N ASP A 27 12.08 14.09 15.63
CA ASP A 27 12.78 12.80 15.58
C ASP A 27 11.81 11.62 15.78
N LEU A 28 10.86 11.75 16.72
CA LEU A 28 9.82 10.74 16.95
C LEU A 28 8.88 10.62 15.74
N LEU A 29 8.51 11.75 15.11
CA LEU A 29 7.70 11.74 13.89
C LEU A 29 8.43 11.07 12.73
N ALA A 30 9.73 11.31 12.58
CA ALA A 30 10.57 10.68 11.57
C ALA A 30 10.69 9.17 11.79
N ASP A 31 10.89 8.73 13.03
CA ASP A 31 10.97 7.30 13.39
C ASP A 31 9.65 6.58 13.11
N ILE A 32 8.52 7.20 13.47
CA ILE A 32 7.19 6.68 13.16
C ILE A 32 7.00 6.54 11.64
N ALA A 33 7.34 7.58 10.87
CA ALA A 33 7.21 7.54 9.41
C ALA A 33 8.07 6.44 8.78
N LEU A 34 9.30 6.25 9.28
CA LEU A 34 10.20 5.20 8.82
C LEU A 34 9.65 3.80 9.11
N GLU A 35 9.12 3.59 10.31
CA GLU A 35 8.52 2.32 10.71
C GLU A 35 7.26 2.01 9.89
N PHE A 36 6.40 3.01 9.66
CA PHE A 36 5.23 2.86 8.78
C PHE A 36 5.63 2.47 7.36
N GLU A 37 6.65 3.10 6.77
CA GLU A 37 7.08 2.76 5.41
C GLU A 37 7.68 1.35 5.34
N ARG A 38 8.41 0.91 6.38
CA ARG A 38 8.91 -0.47 6.48
C ARG A 38 7.76 -1.48 6.51
N GLN A 39 6.76 -1.25 7.36
CA GLN A 39 5.60 -2.14 7.49
C GLN A 39 4.78 -2.18 6.19
N ARG A 40 4.52 -1.01 5.60
CA ARG A 40 3.83 -0.87 4.31
C ARG A 40 4.55 -1.63 3.20
N ARG A 41 5.88 -1.49 3.12
CA ARG A 41 6.70 -2.22 2.14
C ARG A 41 6.69 -3.72 2.38
N ALA A 42 6.77 -4.17 3.64
CA ALA A 42 6.70 -5.59 3.98
C ALA A 42 5.37 -6.21 3.53
N LEU A 43 4.25 -5.56 3.85
CA LEU A 43 2.91 -5.98 3.44
C LEU A 43 2.78 -6.04 1.91
N LEU A 44 3.30 -5.04 1.20
CA LEU A 44 3.28 -5.03 -0.26
C LEU A 44 4.02 -6.23 -0.85
N LEU A 45 5.23 -6.51 -0.35
CA LEU A 45 6.05 -7.64 -0.82
C LEU A 45 5.40 -8.98 -0.53
N GLU A 46 4.78 -9.12 0.64
CA GLU A 46 4.00 -10.31 0.99
C GLU A 46 2.84 -10.53 0.01
N ARG A 47 2.10 -9.47 -0.33
CA ARG A 47 1.00 -9.56 -1.30
C ARG A 47 1.48 -9.91 -2.70
N LEU A 48 2.58 -9.30 -3.16
CA LEU A 48 3.21 -9.67 -4.44
C LEU A 48 3.64 -11.13 -4.47
N GLN A 49 4.19 -11.63 -3.37
CA GLN A 49 4.57 -13.03 -3.23
C GLN A 49 3.35 -13.96 -3.33
N VAL A 50 2.23 -13.61 -2.68
CA VAL A 50 0.97 -14.36 -2.77
C VAL A 50 0.44 -14.39 -4.21
N LEU A 51 0.38 -13.22 -4.87
CA LEU A 51 -0.08 -13.10 -6.26
C LEU A 51 0.77 -13.95 -7.21
N GLN A 52 2.10 -13.92 -7.04
CA GLN A 52 3.03 -14.72 -7.83
C GLN A 52 2.83 -16.21 -7.59
N ARG A 53 2.89 -16.65 -6.32
CA ARG A 53 2.80 -18.08 -5.95
C ARG A 53 1.48 -18.71 -6.39
N ARG A 54 0.37 -18.00 -6.16
CA ARG A 54 -0.98 -18.47 -6.51
C ARG A 54 -1.36 -18.22 -7.96
N ARG A 55 -0.49 -17.56 -8.73
CA ARG A 55 -0.73 -17.22 -10.15
C ARG A 55 -2.07 -16.51 -10.35
N VAL A 56 -2.39 -15.59 -9.44
CA VAL A 56 -3.70 -14.93 -9.40
C VAL A 56 -3.87 -14.09 -10.67
N PRO A 57 -4.94 -14.30 -11.44
CA PRO A 57 -5.15 -13.56 -12.67
C PRO A 57 -5.62 -12.13 -12.37
N LEU A 58 -5.12 -11.18 -13.16
CA LEU A 58 -5.61 -9.82 -13.24
C LEU A 58 -7.04 -9.82 -13.81
N ARG A 59 -7.93 -9.05 -13.20
CA ARG A 59 -9.36 -8.93 -13.57
C ARG A 59 -9.73 -7.52 -14.00
N VAL A 60 -9.15 -6.53 -13.31
CA VAL A 60 -9.50 -5.12 -13.48
C VAL A 60 -8.25 -4.33 -13.80
N LEU A 61 -8.38 -3.40 -14.74
CA LEU A 61 -7.42 -2.34 -14.95
C LEU A 61 -8.17 -1.05 -15.17
N ARG A 62 -7.81 -0.03 -14.40
CA ARG A 62 -8.41 1.30 -14.48
C ARG A 62 -7.33 2.36 -14.33
N ALA A 63 -7.50 3.49 -15.01
CA ALA A 63 -6.70 4.66 -14.70
C ALA A 63 -6.91 5.05 -13.23
N ALA A 64 -5.84 5.40 -12.53
CA ALA A 64 -5.93 6.01 -11.21
C ALA A 64 -5.99 7.54 -11.35
N PRO A 65 -6.44 8.26 -10.30
CA PRO A 65 -6.53 9.72 -10.31
C PRO A 65 -5.17 10.41 -10.45
N VAL A 66 -4.06 9.71 -10.21
CA VAL A 66 -2.70 10.22 -10.41
C VAL A 66 -2.23 9.93 -11.84
N ALA A 67 -1.79 10.96 -12.55
CA ALA A 67 -1.30 10.83 -13.93
C ALA A 67 -0.19 9.78 -14.05
N GLY A 68 -0.28 8.95 -15.10
CA GLY A 68 0.68 7.87 -15.35
C GLY A 68 0.60 6.69 -14.39
N THR A 69 -0.47 6.61 -13.57
CA THR A 69 -0.70 5.48 -12.66
C THR A 69 -1.96 4.69 -13.03
N VAL A 70 -1.95 3.42 -12.67
CA VAL A 70 -2.96 2.46 -13.06
C VAL A 70 -3.30 1.58 -11.85
N ARG A 71 -4.59 1.34 -11.64
CA ARG A 71 -5.13 0.40 -10.66
C ARG A 71 -5.24 -0.97 -11.29
N LEU A 72 -4.61 -1.97 -10.69
CA LEU A 72 -4.67 -3.38 -11.08
C LEU A 72 -5.47 -4.16 -10.03
N GLY A 73 -6.64 -4.68 -10.39
CA GLY A 73 -7.44 -5.53 -9.52
C GLY A 73 -7.30 -7.00 -9.88
N PHE A 74 -6.86 -7.82 -8.92
CA PHE A 74 -6.65 -9.26 -9.08
C PHE A 74 -7.86 -10.07 -8.61
N ALA A 75 -7.95 -11.32 -9.05
CA ALA A 75 -9.08 -12.20 -8.76
C ALA A 75 -9.21 -12.61 -7.28
N ASP A 76 -8.17 -12.42 -6.47
CA ASP A 76 -8.20 -12.67 -5.03
C ASP A 76 -8.64 -11.43 -4.21
N GLY A 77 -9.05 -10.36 -4.90
CA GLY A 77 -9.45 -9.09 -4.29
C GLY A 77 -8.27 -8.14 -4.01
N THR A 78 -7.02 -8.55 -4.26
CA THR A 78 -5.88 -7.64 -4.13
C THR A 78 -5.97 -6.57 -5.21
N ALA A 79 -5.84 -5.30 -4.81
CA ALA A 79 -5.68 -4.19 -5.74
C ALA A 79 -4.30 -3.53 -5.55
N LEU A 80 -3.60 -3.29 -6.66
CA LEU A 80 -2.30 -2.64 -6.69
C LEU A 80 -2.38 -1.34 -7.46
N LEU A 81 -1.76 -0.30 -6.93
CA LEU A 81 -1.47 0.91 -7.69
C LEU A 81 -0.09 0.78 -8.32
N VAL A 82 -0.01 0.93 -9.64
CA VAL A 82 1.25 0.77 -10.38
C VAL A 82 1.52 1.94 -11.32
N ARG A 83 2.78 2.09 -11.69
CA ARG A 83 3.23 2.93 -12.80
C ARG A 83 3.92 2.04 -13.84
N ALA A 84 3.53 2.14 -15.10
CA ALA A 84 4.21 1.44 -16.17
C ALA A 84 5.57 2.10 -16.44
N GLU A 85 6.64 1.31 -16.50
CA GLU A 85 7.95 1.80 -16.94
C GLU A 85 8.02 1.67 -18.47
N GLY A 86 7.41 2.63 -19.17
CA GLY A 86 7.34 2.65 -20.64
C GLY A 86 6.18 3.48 -21.17
N ARG A 87 6.09 3.67 -22.49
CA ARG A 87 4.90 4.31 -23.12
C ARG A 87 3.65 3.54 -22.69
N GLY A 88 2.69 4.22 -22.07
CA GLY A 88 1.53 3.65 -21.37
C GLY A 88 0.63 2.73 -22.22
N ASP A 89 0.84 2.68 -23.53
CA ASP A 89 0.11 1.85 -24.49
C ASP A 89 0.32 0.33 -24.31
N ALA A 90 1.46 -0.11 -23.75
CA ALA A 90 1.76 -1.55 -23.64
C ALA A 90 0.84 -2.29 -22.62
N LEU A 91 0.51 -1.65 -21.50
CA LEU A 91 -0.33 -2.22 -20.45
C LEU A 91 -1.81 -2.23 -20.87
N ALA A 92 -2.25 -1.20 -21.59
CA ALA A 92 -3.58 -1.14 -22.20
C ALA A 92 -3.73 -2.18 -23.32
N ALA A 93 -2.72 -2.33 -24.20
CA ALA A 93 -2.70 -3.34 -25.26
C ALA A 93 -2.70 -4.78 -24.71
N ALA A 94 -1.98 -5.05 -23.62
CA ALA A 94 -1.95 -6.37 -22.96
C ALA A 94 -3.33 -6.85 -22.50
N LEU A 95 -4.21 -5.92 -22.09
CA LEU A 95 -5.58 -6.25 -21.65
C LEU A 95 -6.62 -6.17 -22.75
N LEU A 96 -6.40 -5.36 -23.78
CA LEU A 96 -7.22 -5.37 -24.99
C LEU A 96 -7.13 -6.71 -25.71
N LEU A 97 -6.01 -7.43 -25.56
CA LEU A 97 -5.85 -8.85 -25.91
C LEU A 97 -6.57 -9.80 -24.93
N ARG A 98 -7.83 -9.48 -24.58
CA ARG A 98 -8.78 -10.08 -23.61
C ARG A 98 -8.91 -11.61 -23.56
N ARG A 99 -8.18 -12.36 -24.39
CA ARG A 99 -8.27 -13.82 -24.48
C ARG A 99 -7.40 -14.54 -23.44
N GLN A 100 -6.43 -13.90 -22.78
CA GLN A 100 -5.50 -14.60 -21.88
C GLN A 100 -5.24 -13.89 -20.54
N ALA A 101 -5.05 -14.68 -19.49
CA ALA A 101 -4.94 -14.19 -18.12
C ALA A 101 -3.56 -13.60 -17.80
N VAL A 102 -3.49 -12.29 -17.59
CA VAL A 102 -2.28 -11.60 -17.09
C VAL A 102 -2.05 -11.95 -15.62
N ARG A 103 -0.80 -12.22 -15.23
CA ARG A 103 -0.42 -12.65 -13.87
C ARG A 103 0.92 -12.04 -13.45
N VAL A 104 1.20 -12.01 -12.15
CA VAL A 104 2.54 -11.69 -11.64
C VAL A 104 3.46 -12.89 -11.86
N GLY A 105 4.50 -12.73 -12.67
CA GLY A 105 5.51 -13.77 -12.92
C GLY A 105 6.70 -13.70 -11.96
N ARG A 106 7.18 -12.48 -11.69
CA ARG A 106 8.30 -12.21 -10.77
C ARG A 106 8.09 -10.86 -10.10
N HIS A 107 8.62 -10.68 -8.89
CA HIS A 107 8.76 -9.38 -8.25
C HIS A 107 10.18 -9.23 -7.66
N TRP A 108 10.64 -7.99 -7.55
CA TRP A 108 11.91 -7.63 -6.91
C TRP A 108 11.80 -6.20 -6.36
N VAL A 109 12.87 -5.73 -5.71
CA VAL A 109 12.99 -4.33 -5.31
C VAL A 109 14.24 -3.76 -5.96
N ASP A 110 14.12 -2.59 -6.56
CA ASP A 110 15.25 -1.80 -7.06
C ASP A 110 15.43 -0.52 -6.22
N VAL A 111 16.31 0.37 -6.68
CA VAL A 111 16.65 1.64 -6.03
C VAL A 111 15.42 2.54 -5.84
N GLN A 112 14.45 2.46 -6.75
CA GLN A 112 13.25 3.30 -6.78
C GLN A 112 12.04 2.59 -6.14
N GLY A 113 12.21 1.36 -5.62
CA GLY A 113 11.19 0.62 -4.91
C GLY A 113 10.74 -0.70 -5.55
N PRO A 114 9.59 -1.24 -5.13
CA PRO A 114 9.10 -2.54 -5.56
C PRO A 114 8.67 -2.56 -7.03
N VAL A 115 9.09 -3.61 -7.75
CA VAL A 115 8.77 -3.83 -9.16
C VAL A 115 8.14 -5.21 -9.33
N ALA A 116 7.14 -5.30 -10.19
CA ALA A 116 6.50 -6.55 -10.58
C ALA A 116 6.55 -6.73 -12.10
N ARG A 117 6.93 -7.94 -12.53
CA ARG A 117 6.81 -8.38 -13.92
C ARG A 117 5.46 -9.05 -14.13
N LEU A 118 4.63 -8.42 -14.93
CA LEU A 118 3.38 -8.98 -15.43
C LEU A 118 3.68 -9.85 -16.65
N CYS A 119 3.10 -11.05 -16.73
CA CYS A 119 3.32 -11.98 -17.83
C CYS A 119 1.99 -12.43 -18.46
N TRP A 120 1.99 -12.58 -19.78
CA TRP A 120 0.91 -13.18 -20.57
C TRP A 120 1.48 -13.70 -21.90
N VAL A 121 1.14 -14.92 -22.31
CA VAL A 121 1.41 -15.44 -23.68
C VAL A 121 2.85 -15.22 -24.20
N GLY A 122 3.87 -15.52 -23.40
CA GLY A 122 5.27 -15.31 -23.78
C GLY A 122 5.71 -13.83 -23.83
N GLN A 123 4.82 -12.90 -23.50
CA GLN A 123 5.08 -11.49 -23.31
C GLN A 123 5.22 -11.17 -21.82
N SER A 124 5.94 -10.09 -21.53
CA SER A 124 6.04 -9.54 -20.18
C SER A 124 6.19 -8.03 -20.17
N LEU A 125 5.74 -7.40 -19.10
CA LEU A 125 5.92 -5.98 -18.85
C LEU A 125 6.25 -5.75 -17.39
N ASP A 126 7.24 -4.90 -17.15
CA ASP A 126 7.65 -4.50 -15.81
C ASP A 126 6.85 -3.25 -15.40
N VAL A 127 6.30 -3.30 -14.19
CA VAL A 127 5.55 -2.20 -13.59
C VAL A 127 6.08 -1.90 -12.20
N ARG A 128 6.21 -0.62 -11.90
CA ARG A 128 6.57 -0.14 -10.57
C ARG A 128 5.35 -0.16 -9.68
N VAL A 129 5.44 -0.82 -8.53
CA VAL A 129 4.33 -0.97 -7.59
C VAL A 129 4.42 0.16 -6.57
N LEU A 130 3.44 1.07 -6.62
CA LEU A 130 3.40 2.28 -5.79
C LEU A 130 2.70 2.02 -4.45
N GLY A 131 1.89 0.98 -4.34
CA GLY A 131 1.17 0.67 -3.12
C GLY A 131 0.05 -0.36 -3.32
N LEU A 132 -0.53 -0.78 -2.19
CA LEU A 132 -1.83 -1.42 -2.18
C LEU A 132 -2.89 -0.33 -2.42
N ASP A 133 -3.90 -0.68 -3.21
CA ASP A 133 -5.08 0.14 -3.43
C ASP A 133 -6.26 -0.53 -2.73
N GLN A 134 -7.24 0.25 -2.30
CA GLN A 134 -8.48 -0.33 -1.80
C GLN A 134 -9.44 -0.52 -2.97
N PRO A 135 -10.13 -1.66 -3.08
CA PRO A 135 -11.23 -1.78 -4.02
C PRO A 135 -12.31 -0.75 -3.64
N ASP A 136 -12.77 0.03 -4.63
CA ASP A 136 -13.87 0.99 -4.49
C ASP A 136 -15.18 0.30 -4.01
#